data_AF-A0A821AQI8-F1
#
_entry.id   AF-A0A821AQI8-F1
#
_cell.length_a   1.000
_cell.length_b   1.000
_cell.length_c   1.000
_cell.angle_alpha   90.00
_cell.angle_beta   90.00
_cell.angle_gamma   90.00
#
_symmetry.space_group_name_H-M   'P 1'
#
loop_
_entity.id
_entity.type
_entity.pdbx_description
1 polymer ?
#
loop_
_entity_poly.entity_id
_entity_poly.type
_entity_poly.pdbx_seq_one_letter_code
_entity_poly.pdbx_strand_id
1 'polypeptide(L)'
;MVGVSPEVPIDVLHCPYKTEELSHLSLGPNYARPNPNALRPIKHRKTQIQYHLKDINEKVRCQLKNYCNRESPAARMKEYSQLVENLLRQHYIAPLSYVDNMRAQREFKLVKSIRRKAQKAKLIIWVCDKGGGLHIENKSDYERKAAKYREDKNAYQELSYNPLMEILTNVTNALNEGTPLRPILNTIKAVTRPISDFLNELIRPIYDQYNQDNTIIDGVNLIKRLEKYAAGGHLKPSTLFCTLDINNLYTMLPQDESVRILGDFLHHYVGERVKNIWVATIQKLTEIVLKENAFVYDHKFYKRIIGGAMGSPFTLILANIFMWLWEKRRVR
;
A
#
# COMPACT_ATOMS: atom_id res chain seq x y z
N MET A 1 -19.09 25.38 -9.90
CA MET A 1 -18.93 25.84 -8.50
C MET A 1 -17.80 25.04 -7.88
N VAL A 2 -16.63 25.65 -7.71
CA VAL A 2 -15.45 25.00 -7.13
C VAL A 2 -15.69 24.94 -5.62
N GLY A 3 -15.74 23.72 -5.06
CA GLY A 3 -15.90 23.52 -3.63
C GLY A 3 -14.77 24.21 -2.88
N VAL A 4 -15.14 25.10 -1.95
CA VAL A 4 -14.21 25.72 -1.01
C VAL A 4 -13.69 24.59 -0.11
N SER A 5 -12.41 24.26 -0.22
CA SER A 5 -11.75 23.36 0.74
C SER A 5 -11.90 23.98 2.13
N PRO A 6 -12.27 23.20 3.17
CA PRO A 6 -12.41 23.75 4.51
C PRO A 6 -11.08 24.37 4.93
N GLU A 7 -11.11 25.67 5.26
CA GLU A 7 -9.94 26.36 5.78
C GLU A 7 -9.47 25.63 7.04
N VAL A 8 -8.20 25.22 7.06
CA VAL A 8 -7.61 24.61 8.25
C VAL A 8 -7.54 25.69 9.33
N PRO A 9 -8.20 25.50 10.48
CA PRO A 9 -8.14 26.47 11.56
C PRO A 9 -6.69 26.61 12.04
N ILE A 10 -6.20 27.86 12.10
CA ILE A 10 -4.88 28.17 12.63
C ILE A 10 -5.06 28.80 14.01
N ASP A 11 -4.60 28.10 15.05
CA ASP A 11 -4.49 28.67 16.39
C ASP A 11 -3.17 29.43 16.49
N VAL A 12 -3.24 30.77 16.56
CA VAL A 12 -2.06 31.64 16.59
C VAL A 12 -1.99 32.43 17.89
N LEU A 13 -1.06 32.05 18.76
CA LEU A 13 -0.60 32.91 19.85
C LEU A 13 0.63 33.67 19.35
N HIS A 14 0.39 34.91 18.88
CA HIS A 14 1.35 35.87 18.29
C HIS A 14 1.80 35.56 16.85
N CYS A 15 1.22 36.30 15.89
CA CYS A 15 1.41 36.05 14.45
C CYS A 15 2.37 37.04 13.77
N PRO A 16 3.60 36.64 13.37
CA PRO A 16 4.48 37.48 12.56
C PRO A 16 4.27 37.30 11.03
N TYR A 17 3.31 36.49 10.61
CA TYR A 17 3.05 36.13 9.21
C TYR A 17 2.02 37.05 8.56
N LYS A 18 2.21 37.35 7.27
CA LYS A 18 1.25 38.10 6.44
C LYS A 18 0.08 37.22 6.04
N THR A 19 -1.03 37.82 5.61
CA THR A 19 -2.25 37.13 5.14
C THR A 19 -1.96 36.06 4.07
N GLU A 20 -1.11 36.36 3.09
CA GLU A 20 -0.70 35.39 2.05
C GLU A 20 0.11 34.19 2.61
N GLU A 21 0.96 34.44 3.62
CA GLU A 21 1.75 33.41 4.28
C GLU A 21 0.85 32.50 5.14
N LEU A 22 -0.14 33.08 5.83
CA LEU A 22 -1.14 32.34 6.61
C LEU A 22 -2.04 31.49 5.73
N SER A 23 -2.52 32.04 4.61
CA SER A 23 -3.30 31.29 3.62
C SER A 23 -2.51 30.10 3.05
N HIS A 24 -1.23 30.29 2.73
CA HIS A 24 -0.36 29.21 2.26
C HIS A 24 -0.07 28.14 3.31
N LEU A 25 -0.06 28.51 4.59
CA LEU A 25 0.11 27.60 5.72
C LEU A 25 -1.16 26.80 6.03
N SER A 26 -2.35 27.41 5.95
CA SER A 26 -3.65 26.76 6.18
C SER A 26 -4.02 25.80 5.04
N LEU A 27 -4.02 26.28 3.80
CA LEU A 27 -4.56 25.53 2.66
C LEU A 27 -3.50 24.65 1.96
N GLY A 28 -2.22 24.88 2.26
CA GLY A 28 -1.12 24.29 1.51
C GLY A 28 -1.10 24.77 0.04
N PRO A 29 -0.22 24.21 -0.81
CA PRO A 29 -0.24 24.52 -2.24
C PRO A 29 -1.51 23.96 -2.88
N ASN A 30 -2.44 24.85 -3.25
CA ASN A 30 -3.80 24.47 -3.66
C ASN A 30 -3.94 23.65 -4.97
N TYR A 31 -2.87 23.44 -5.73
CA TYR A 31 -2.88 22.60 -6.94
C TYR A 31 -1.50 21.99 -7.12
N ALA A 32 -1.39 20.81 -7.75
CA ALA A 32 -0.18 19.98 -7.94
C ALA A 32 1.17 20.72 -7.71
N ARG A 33 1.98 20.20 -6.78
CA ARG A 33 3.29 20.79 -6.41
C ARG A 33 4.17 20.92 -7.65
N PRO A 34 4.54 22.14 -8.09
CA PRO A 34 5.64 22.29 -9.04
C PRO A 34 6.90 21.71 -8.41
N ASN A 35 7.74 21.01 -9.18
CA ASN A 35 9.00 20.43 -8.65
C ASN A 35 9.84 21.56 -8.01
N PRO A 36 9.96 21.63 -6.67
CA PRO A 36 10.62 22.74 -6.00
C PRO A 36 12.13 22.78 -6.28
N ASN A 37 12.69 21.68 -6.80
CA ASN A 37 14.08 21.62 -7.22
C ASN A 37 14.31 22.29 -8.59
N ALA A 38 13.28 22.46 -9.43
CA ALA A 38 13.42 23.06 -10.76
C ALA A 38 13.90 24.52 -10.72
N LEU A 39 13.58 25.23 -9.64
CA LEU A 39 13.99 26.63 -9.40
C LEU A 39 15.39 26.78 -8.80
N ARG A 40 15.99 25.67 -8.33
CA ARG A 40 17.35 25.72 -7.80
C ARG A 40 18.34 25.97 -8.94
N PRO A 41 19.47 26.64 -8.67
CA PRO A 41 20.53 26.79 -9.67
C PRO A 41 20.88 25.43 -10.29
N ILE A 42 21.15 25.41 -11.59
CA ILE A 42 21.46 24.16 -12.34
C ILE A 42 22.57 23.36 -11.64
N LYS A 43 23.58 24.04 -11.07
CA LYS A 43 24.64 23.42 -10.28
C LYS A 43 24.10 22.57 -9.11
N HIS A 44 23.18 23.11 -8.32
CA HIS A 44 22.59 22.41 -7.18
C HIS A 44 21.71 21.24 -7.63
N ARG A 45 20.96 21.41 -8.74
CA ARG A 45 20.19 20.32 -9.32
C ARG A 45 21.07 19.15 -9.77
N LYS A 46 22.19 19.44 -10.43
CA LYS A 46 23.18 18.43 -10.83
C LYS A 46 23.75 17.68 -9.62
N THR A 47 24.12 18.41 -8.56
CA THR A 47 24.61 17.78 -7.30
C THR A 47 23.55 16.89 -6.67
N GLN A 48 22.28 17.29 -6.70
CA GLN A 48 21.18 16.52 -6.12
C GLN A 48 20.87 15.26 -6.94
N ILE A 49 20.94 15.34 -8.27
CA ILE A 49 20.86 14.16 -9.16
C ILE A 49 21.99 13.18 -8.80
N GLN A 50 23.23 13.65 -8.63
CA GLN A 50 24.37 12.80 -8.25
C GLN A 50 24.17 12.14 -6.89
N TYR A 51 23.66 12.87 -5.90
CA TYR A 51 23.36 12.32 -4.57
C TYR A 51 22.30 11.21 -4.66
N HIS A 52 21.18 11.46 -5.34
CA HIS A 52 20.12 10.45 -5.50
C HIS A 52 20.59 9.25 -6.31
N LEU A 53 21.36 9.47 -7.38
CA LEU A 53 21.93 8.39 -8.18
C LEU A 53 22.88 7.53 -7.32
N LYS A 54 23.72 8.15 -6.50
CA LYS A 54 24.62 7.44 -5.57
C LYS A 54 23.82 6.63 -4.55
N ASP A 55 22.85 7.24 -3.87
CA ASP A 55 22.00 6.58 -2.86
C ASP A 55 21.20 5.40 -3.45
N ILE A 56 20.57 5.59 -4.60
CA ILE A 56 19.82 4.53 -5.31
C ILE A 56 20.77 3.41 -5.71
N ASN A 57 21.91 3.73 -6.32
CA ASN A 57 22.87 2.72 -6.76
C ASN A 57 23.51 1.98 -5.59
N GLU A 58 23.78 2.64 -4.46
CA GLU A 58 24.27 2.00 -3.24
C GLU A 58 23.23 1.05 -2.66
N LYS A 59 21.96 1.47 -2.56
CA LYS A 59 20.87 0.60 -2.09
C LYS A 59 20.69 -0.62 -2.99
N VAL A 60 20.69 -0.43 -4.31
CA VAL A 60 20.56 -1.53 -5.27
C VAL A 60 21.78 -2.45 -5.22
N ARG A 61 23.01 -1.92 -5.12
CA ARG A 61 24.23 -2.73 -4.96
C ARG A 61 24.25 -3.51 -3.65
N CYS A 62 23.88 -2.89 -2.54
CA CYS A 62 23.80 -3.55 -1.24
C CYS A 62 22.76 -4.67 -1.26
N GLN A 63 21.62 -4.45 -1.90
CA GLN A 63 20.65 -5.51 -2.14
C GLN A 63 21.29 -6.61 -3.00
N LEU A 64 21.81 -6.32 -4.19
CA LEU A 64 22.38 -7.35 -5.09
C LEU A 64 23.52 -8.17 -4.45
N LYS A 65 24.40 -7.55 -3.64
CA LYS A 65 25.48 -8.24 -2.92
C LYS A 65 24.97 -9.25 -1.89
N ASN A 66 23.86 -8.95 -1.23
CA ASN A 66 23.27 -9.85 -0.24
C ASN A 66 22.52 -11.03 -0.90
N TYR A 67 22.34 -11.00 -2.22
CA TYR A 67 21.21 -11.65 -2.86
C TYR A 67 21.52 -12.41 -4.16
N CYS A 68 22.69 -12.22 -4.79
CA CYS A 68 23.08 -12.93 -6.01
C CYS A 68 24.43 -13.65 -5.86
N ASN A 69 24.41 -14.99 -5.79
CA ASN A 69 25.61 -15.85 -5.82
C ASN A 69 26.01 -16.32 -7.24
N ARG A 70 25.31 -15.90 -8.30
CA ARG A 70 25.66 -16.29 -9.68
C ARG A 70 25.67 -15.09 -10.63
N GLU A 71 26.84 -14.92 -11.24
CA GLU A 71 27.24 -14.09 -12.38
C GLU A 71 27.43 -12.57 -12.21
N SER A 72 28.45 -12.07 -12.93
CA SER A 72 29.03 -10.72 -12.87
C SER A 72 28.02 -9.62 -13.22
N PRO A 73 27.54 -8.81 -12.24
CA PRO A 73 26.44 -7.86 -12.42
C PRO A 73 26.81 -6.53 -13.10
N ALA A 74 28.06 -6.34 -13.52
CA ALA A 74 28.60 -5.01 -13.81
C ALA A 74 27.93 -4.33 -15.02
N ALA A 75 27.68 -5.07 -16.10
CA ALA A 75 27.10 -4.52 -17.33
C ALA A 75 25.62 -4.11 -17.14
N ARG A 76 24.80 -4.98 -16.54
CA ARG A 76 23.39 -4.66 -16.21
C ARG A 76 23.27 -3.54 -15.19
N MET A 77 24.16 -3.49 -14.19
CA MET A 77 24.16 -2.39 -13.22
C MET A 77 24.50 -1.05 -13.89
N LYS A 78 25.41 -1.06 -14.88
CA LYS A 78 25.75 0.13 -15.67
C LYS A 78 24.56 0.60 -16.51
N GLU A 79 23.89 -0.32 -17.19
CA GLU A 79 22.67 -0.02 -17.97
C GLU A 79 21.55 0.54 -17.08
N TYR A 80 21.27 -0.11 -15.95
CA TYR A 80 20.31 0.36 -14.95
C TYR A 80 20.65 1.76 -14.43
N SER A 81 21.91 1.97 -14.04
CA SER A 81 22.37 3.27 -13.54
C SER A 81 22.14 4.38 -14.57
N GLN A 82 22.38 4.07 -15.85
CA GLN A 82 22.17 5.02 -16.96
C GLN A 82 20.70 5.37 -17.16
N LEU A 83 19.79 4.38 -17.07
CA LEU A 83 18.35 4.60 -17.19
C LEU A 83 17.81 5.45 -16.03
N VAL A 84 18.23 5.16 -14.80
CA VAL A 84 17.86 5.95 -13.61
C VAL A 84 18.38 7.38 -13.73
N GLU A 85 19.63 7.56 -14.16
CA GLU A 85 20.20 8.88 -14.38
C GLU A 85 19.41 9.67 -15.44
N ASN A 86 19.03 9.04 -16.56
CA ASN A 86 18.24 9.67 -17.60
C ASN A 86 16.86 10.13 -17.09
N LEU A 87 16.17 9.29 -16.31
CA LEU A 87 14.89 9.63 -15.69
C LEU A 87 15.02 10.79 -14.70
N LEU A 88 16.05 10.77 -13.85
CA LEU A 88 16.32 11.86 -12.91
C LEU A 88 16.65 13.16 -13.67
N ARG A 89 17.41 13.09 -14.76
CA ARG A 89 17.69 14.26 -15.61
C ARG A 89 16.43 14.82 -16.22
N GLN A 90 15.57 13.98 -16.80
CA GLN A 90 14.27 14.42 -17.31
C GLN A 90 13.45 15.11 -16.22
N HIS A 91 13.39 14.54 -15.01
CA HIS A 91 12.58 15.10 -13.93
C HIS A 91 13.14 16.41 -13.33
N TYR A 92 14.47 16.56 -13.22
CA TYR A 92 15.10 17.72 -12.58
C TYR A 92 15.49 18.85 -13.56
N ILE A 93 15.66 18.53 -14.84
CA ILE A 93 16.18 19.45 -15.86
C ILE A 93 15.09 19.89 -16.85
N ALA A 94 14.00 19.14 -17.01
CA ALA A 94 12.89 19.57 -17.87
C ALA A 94 12.42 20.99 -17.49
N PRO A 95 12.30 21.89 -18.49
CA PRO A 95 11.83 23.24 -18.23
C PRO A 95 10.37 23.18 -17.77
N LEU A 96 10.07 23.88 -16.67
CA LEU A 96 8.68 24.13 -16.28
C LEU A 96 8.00 24.99 -17.35
N SER A 97 6.69 24.83 -17.52
CA SER A 97 5.91 25.79 -18.31
C SER A 97 6.10 27.20 -17.75
N TYR A 98 5.91 28.24 -18.57
CA TYR A 98 6.05 29.63 -18.13
C TYR A 98 5.18 29.93 -16.90
N VAL A 99 3.93 29.44 -16.91
CA VAL A 99 2.97 29.59 -15.80
C VAL A 99 3.46 28.88 -14.54
N ASP A 100 3.92 27.64 -14.67
CA ASP A 100 4.44 26.86 -13.54
C ASP A 100 5.73 27.47 -12.96
N ASN A 101 6.59 28.04 -13.80
CA ASN A 101 7.81 28.71 -13.36
C ASN A 101 7.49 29.96 -12.54
N MET A 102 6.62 30.84 -13.06
CA MET A 102 6.19 32.05 -12.35
C MET A 102 5.53 31.71 -11.00
N ARG A 103 4.66 30.69 -10.99
CA ARG A 103 4.02 30.19 -9.77
C ARG A 103 5.05 29.67 -8.77
N ALA A 104 5.92 28.77 -9.21
CA ALA A 104 6.90 28.14 -8.34
C ALA A 104 7.86 29.19 -7.74
N GLN A 105 8.24 30.23 -8.49
CA GLN A 105 9.05 31.33 -7.97
C GLN A 105 8.36 32.10 -6.83
N ARG A 106 7.05 32.35 -6.95
CA ARG A 106 6.26 33.00 -5.89
C ARG A 106 6.20 32.13 -4.64
N GLU A 107 5.88 30.84 -4.79
CA GLU A 107 5.84 29.87 -3.68
C GLU A 107 7.21 29.74 -2.99
N PHE A 108 8.30 29.69 -3.76
CA PHE A 108 9.65 29.62 -3.22
C PHE A 108 10.01 30.84 -2.36
N LYS A 109 9.66 32.04 -2.83
CA LYS A 109 9.87 33.29 -2.05
C LYS A 109 9.04 33.27 -0.76
N LEU A 110 7.81 32.79 -0.83
CA LEU A 110 6.91 32.69 0.32
C LEU A 110 7.44 31.70 1.37
N VAL A 111 7.80 30.48 0.97
CA VAL A 111 8.39 29.46 1.87
C VAL A 111 9.68 29.98 2.50
N LYS A 112 10.53 30.67 1.73
CA LYS A 112 11.77 31.26 2.25
C LYS A 112 11.49 32.34 3.30
N SER A 113 10.48 33.18 3.08
CA SER A 113 10.03 34.19 4.04
C SER A 113 9.51 33.54 5.33
N ILE A 114 8.63 32.55 5.20
CA ILE A 114 8.05 31.82 6.34
C ILE A 114 9.15 31.19 7.20
N ARG A 115 10.09 30.47 6.57
CA ARG A 115 11.22 29.84 7.27
C ARG A 115 12.09 30.85 7.99
N ARG A 116 12.42 31.98 7.34
CA ARG A 116 13.24 33.03 7.94
C ARG A 116 12.55 33.65 9.16
N LYS A 117 11.25 33.92 9.07
CA LYS A 117 10.45 34.46 10.18
C LYS A 117 10.32 33.46 11.32
N ALA A 118 10.07 32.18 11.02
CA ALA A 118 10.00 31.12 12.02
C ALA A 118 11.31 31.01 12.81
N GLN A 119 12.44 31.00 12.11
CA GLN A 119 13.76 30.93 12.75
C GLN A 119 14.06 32.17 13.60
N LYS A 120 13.79 33.38 13.07
CA LYS A 120 14.03 34.64 13.78
C LYS A 120 13.19 34.73 15.06
N ALA A 121 11.92 34.33 14.99
CA ALA A 121 10.99 34.36 16.12
C ALA A 121 11.05 33.09 16.98
N LYS A 122 11.92 32.12 16.66
CA LYS A 122 12.03 30.81 17.33
C LYS A 122 10.67 30.10 17.46
N LEU A 123 9.89 30.12 16.38
CA LEU A 123 8.58 29.48 16.31
C LEU A 123 8.70 28.00 15.95
N ILE A 124 7.77 27.25 16.51
CA ILE A 124 7.47 25.85 16.23
C ILE A 124 6.16 25.81 15.46
N ILE A 125 6.12 25.05 14.35
CA ILE A 125 4.93 24.87 13.50
C ILE A 125 4.67 23.37 13.36
N TRP A 126 3.49 22.91 13.76
CA TRP A 126 3.06 21.51 13.63
C TRP A 126 1.63 21.41 13.10
N VAL A 127 1.33 20.29 12.46
CA VAL A 127 -0.06 19.89 12.18
C VAL A 127 -0.58 19.18 13.42
N CYS A 128 -1.75 19.58 13.90
CA CYS A 128 -2.41 18.96 15.04
C CYS A 128 -2.90 17.55 14.68
N ASP A 129 -2.70 16.61 15.60
CA ASP A 129 -3.17 15.22 15.48
C ASP A 129 -4.70 15.13 15.52
N LYS A 130 -5.34 15.97 16.34
CA LYS A 130 -6.80 16.08 16.48
C LYS A 130 -7.31 17.34 15.80
N GLY A 131 -8.28 17.18 14.90
CA GLY A 131 -8.97 18.30 14.23
C GLY A 131 -8.23 18.92 13.05
N GLY A 132 -7.04 18.42 12.69
CA GLY A 132 -6.31 18.82 11.47
C GLY A 132 -5.81 20.26 11.44
N GLY A 133 -5.94 21.01 12.53
CA GLY A 133 -5.51 22.40 12.66
C GLY A 133 -4.00 22.58 12.52
N LEU A 134 -3.57 23.81 12.26
CA LEU A 134 -2.15 24.17 12.26
C LEU A 134 -1.82 24.93 13.55
N HIS A 135 -0.89 24.39 14.34
CA HIS A 135 -0.43 25.01 15.57
C HIS A 135 0.87 25.76 15.36
N ILE A 136 0.90 27.03 15.79
CA ILE A 136 2.08 27.89 15.74
C ILE A 136 2.35 28.44 17.14
N GLU A 137 3.50 28.12 17.71
CA GLU A 137 3.84 28.51 19.08
C GLU A 137 5.33 28.84 19.22
N ASN A 138 5.71 29.63 20.22
CA ASN A 138 7.13 29.83 20.54
C ASN A 138 7.75 28.54 21.09
N LYS A 139 9.00 28.31 20.70
CA LYS A 139 9.79 27.16 21.19
C LYS A 139 9.86 27.09 22.72
N SER A 140 10.05 28.23 23.39
CA SER A 140 10.12 28.29 24.86
C SER A 140 8.80 27.91 25.54
N ASP A 141 7.67 28.29 24.96
CA ASP A 141 6.35 28.00 25.51
C ASP A 141 6.01 26.51 25.35
N TYR A 142 6.34 25.95 24.18
CA TYR A 142 6.26 24.52 23.91
C TYR A 142 7.11 23.70 24.90
N GLU A 143 8.38 24.08 25.11
CA GLU A 143 9.28 23.40 26.04
C GLU A 143 8.74 23.44 27.48
N ARG A 144 8.21 24.60 27.91
CA ARG A 144 7.57 24.74 29.23
C ARG A 144 6.34 23.84 29.37
N LYS A 145 5.50 23.76 28.35
CA LYS A 145 4.31 22.88 28.35
C LYS A 145 4.69 21.41 28.36
N ALA A 146 5.71 21.02 27.58
CA ALA A 146 6.25 19.67 27.57
C ALA A 146 6.83 19.27 28.93
N ALA A 147 7.54 20.18 29.62
CA ALA A 147 8.03 19.96 30.98
C ALA A 147 6.88 19.76 31.96
N LYS A 148 5.83 20.60 31.89
CA LYS A 148 4.64 20.45 32.73
C LYS A 148 3.95 19.09 32.55
N TYR A 149 3.84 18.58 31.31
CA TYR A 149 3.31 17.24 31.07
C TYR A 149 4.21 16.14 31.62
N ARG A 150 5.53 16.28 31.50
CA ARG A 150 6.48 15.31 32.05
C ARG A 150 6.40 15.22 33.57
N GLU A 151 6.14 16.33 34.25
CA GLU A 151 6.01 16.40 35.71
C GLU A 151 4.65 15.88 36.22
N ASP A 152 3.67 15.64 35.34
CA ASP A 152 2.38 15.08 35.70
C ASP A 152 2.48 13.57 35.98
N LYS A 153 2.83 13.25 37.22
CA LYS A 153 2.97 11.87 37.72
C LYS A 153 1.66 11.09 37.77
N ASN A 154 0.50 11.74 37.61
CA ASN A 154 -0.78 11.04 37.52
C ASN A 154 -1.02 10.46 36.12
N ALA A 155 -0.39 11.02 35.09
CA ALA A 155 -0.55 10.59 33.70
C ALA A 155 0.70 9.89 33.12
N TYR A 156 1.90 10.23 33.60
CA TYR A 156 3.15 9.73 33.05
C TYR A 156 4.08 9.16 34.14
N GLN A 157 4.70 8.02 33.85
CA GLN A 157 5.74 7.40 34.66
C GLN A 157 7.06 7.42 33.89
N GLU A 158 8.13 7.92 34.52
CA GLU A 158 9.46 7.87 33.95
C GLU A 158 10.03 6.44 34.04
N LEU A 159 10.58 5.94 32.92
CA LEU A 159 11.17 4.61 32.83
C LEU A 159 12.70 4.73 32.74
N SER A 160 13.40 3.88 33.49
CA SER A 160 14.87 3.85 33.51
C SER A 160 15.50 3.12 32.32
N TYR A 161 14.67 2.47 31.48
CA TYR A 161 15.09 1.72 30.31
C TYR A 161 14.04 1.79 29.21
N ASN A 162 14.40 1.40 27.98
CA ASN A 162 13.48 1.34 26.85
C ASN A 162 12.64 0.06 26.90
N PRO A 163 11.32 0.13 27.14
CA PRO A 163 10.47 -1.06 27.29
C PRO A 163 10.06 -1.70 25.96
N LEU A 164 10.48 -1.15 24.81
CA LEU A 164 9.98 -1.57 23.50
C LEU A 164 10.13 -3.08 23.25
N MET A 165 11.27 -3.67 23.64
CA MET A 165 11.53 -5.10 23.45
C MET A 165 10.64 -5.98 24.34
N GLU A 166 10.33 -5.53 25.55
CA GLU A 166 9.45 -6.22 26.47
C GLU A 166 7.98 -6.12 26.01
N ILE A 167 7.55 -4.94 25.57
CA ILE A 167 6.23 -4.74 24.96
C ILE A 167 6.07 -5.62 23.72
N LEU A 168 7.09 -5.65 22.84
CA LEU A 168 7.07 -6.49 21.64
C LEU A 168 6.97 -7.98 22.00
N THR A 169 7.68 -8.39 23.04
CA THR A 169 7.66 -9.78 23.52
C THR A 169 6.29 -10.13 24.13
N ASN A 170 5.69 -9.24 24.92
CA ASN A 170 4.36 -9.42 25.49
C ASN A 170 3.28 -9.51 24.41
N VAL A 171 3.34 -8.64 23.39
CA VAL A 171 2.44 -8.70 22.23
C VAL A 171 2.64 -10.01 21.45
N THR A 172 3.89 -10.42 21.23
CA THR A 172 4.21 -11.66 20.50
C THR A 172 3.72 -12.90 21.26
N ASN A 173 3.90 -12.94 22.58
CA ASN A 173 3.43 -14.02 23.43
C ASN A 173 1.90 -14.10 23.46
N ALA A 174 1.22 -12.95 23.61
CA ALA A 174 -0.24 -12.89 23.54
C ALA A 174 -0.79 -13.34 22.17
N LEU A 175 -0.05 -13.10 21.08
CA LEU A 175 -0.42 -13.57 19.74
C LEU A 175 -0.11 -15.06 19.52
N ASN A 176 0.85 -15.63 20.27
CA ASN A 176 1.25 -17.03 20.16
C ASN A 176 0.40 -17.99 21.03
N GLU A 177 -0.39 -17.48 21.98
CA GLU A 177 -1.36 -18.28 22.73
C GLU A 177 -2.53 -18.69 21.82
N GLY A 178 -2.39 -19.84 21.17
CA GLY A 178 -3.48 -20.55 20.50
C GLY A 178 -3.98 -19.96 19.17
N THR A 179 -3.48 -18.81 18.73
CA THR A 179 -3.87 -18.22 17.45
C THR A 179 -2.94 -18.71 16.34
N PRO A 180 -3.42 -19.46 15.34
CA PRO A 180 -2.58 -19.90 14.24
C PRO A 180 -2.08 -18.69 13.45
N LEU A 181 -0.76 -18.45 13.51
CA LEU A 181 -0.10 -17.40 12.74
C LEU A 181 -0.37 -17.62 11.25
N ARG A 182 -0.90 -16.60 10.58
CA ARG A 182 -1.11 -16.63 9.13
C ARG A 182 0.13 -16.05 8.46
N PRO A 183 0.86 -16.83 7.63
CA PRO A 183 2.00 -16.30 6.88
C PRO A 183 1.48 -15.39 5.75
N ILE A 184 1.35 -14.10 6.05
CA ILE A 184 0.95 -13.07 5.08
C ILE A 184 2.20 -12.52 4.40
N LEU A 185 2.28 -12.71 3.08
CA LEU A 185 3.34 -12.13 2.26
C LEU A 185 2.99 -10.68 1.91
N ASN A 186 3.91 -9.75 2.17
CA ASN A 186 3.77 -8.37 1.71
C ASN A 186 4.02 -8.29 0.19
N THR A 187 2.93 -8.36 -0.59
CA THR A 187 2.99 -8.32 -2.05
C THR A 187 2.91 -6.91 -2.63
N ILE A 188 2.82 -5.85 -1.82
CA ILE A 188 2.52 -4.48 -2.30
C ILE A 188 3.55 -4.00 -3.34
N LYS A 189 4.81 -4.39 -3.18
CA LYS A 189 5.90 -4.05 -4.11
C LYS A 189 6.47 -5.29 -4.83
N ALA A 190 5.74 -6.39 -4.86
CA ALA A 190 6.19 -7.61 -5.55
C ALA A 190 6.14 -7.42 -7.08
N VAL A 191 7.08 -8.04 -7.80
CA VAL A 191 7.16 -7.97 -9.27
C VAL A 191 5.89 -8.53 -9.93
N THR A 192 5.28 -9.55 -9.32
CA THR A 192 4.06 -10.20 -9.80
C THR A 192 2.78 -9.44 -9.43
N ARG A 193 2.87 -8.34 -8.65
CA ARG A 193 1.69 -7.60 -8.17
C ARG A 193 0.83 -7.02 -9.30
N PRO A 194 1.38 -6.33 -10.32
CA PRO A 194 0.55 -5.80 -11.41
C PRO A 194 -0.16 -6.89 -12.20
N ILE A 195 0.48 -8.05 -12.40
CA ILE A 195 -0.14 -9.21 -13.07
C ILE A 195 -1.30 -9.76 -12.21
N SER A 196 -1.09 -9.87 -10.90
CA SER A 196 -2.14 -10.28 -9.95
C SER A 196 -3.32 -9.32 -9.98
N ASP A 197 -3.10 -8.01 -9.97
CA ASP A 197 -4.18 -7.02 -10.00
C ASP A 197 -4.96 -7.12 -11.32
N PHE A 198 -4.24 -7.18 -12.45
CA PHE A 198 -4.82 -7.36 -13.78
C PHE A 198 -5.69 -8.62 -13.90
N LEU A 199 -5.16 -9.78 -13.47
CA LEU A 199 -5.91 -11.04 -13.50
C LEU A 199 -7.17 -10.98 -12.62
N ASN A 200 -7.07 -10.34 -11.45
CA ASN A 200 -8.23 -10.16 -10.57
C ASN A 200 -9.30 -9.27 -11.21
N GLU A 201 -8.92 -8.12 -11.78
CA GLU A 201 -9.86 -7.23 -12.49
C GLU A 201 -10.50 -7.90 -13.71
N LEU A 202 -9.78 -8.79 -14.38
CA LEU A 202 -10.26 -9.51 -15.54
C LEU A 202 -11.26 -10.62 -15.17
N ILE A 203 -10.96 -11.40 -14.12
CA ILE A 203 -11.66 -12.65 -13.80
C ILE A 203 -12.77 -12.45 -12.77
N ARG A 204 -12.59 -11.52 -11.81
CA ARG A 204 -13.56 -11.31 -10.72
C ARG A 204 -14.98 -11.05 -11.22
N PRO A 205 -15.23 -10.18 -12.22
CA PRO A 205 -16.58 -9.95 -12.73
C PRO A 205 -17.24 -11.20 -13.31
N ILE A 206 -16.46 -12.08 -13.94
CA ILE A 206 -16.96 -13.34 -14.53
C ILE A 206 -17.38 -14.29 -13.41
N TYR A 207 -16.53 -14.43 -12.38
CA TYR A 207 -16.86 -15.27 -11.24
C TYR A 207 -18.14 -14.80 -10.54
N ASP A 208 -18.21 -13.50 -10.23
CA ASP A 208 -19.35 -12.91 -9.52
C ASP A 208 -20.65 -13.07 -10.34
N GLN A 209 -20.59 -12.96 -11.67
CA GLN A 209 -21.74 -13.15 -12.54
C GLN A 209 -22.30 -14.58 -12.51
N TYR A 210 -21.43 -15.60 -12.52
CA TYR A 210 -21.87 -17.00 -12.69
C TYR A 210 -21.98 -17.79 -11.38
N ASN A 211 -21.41 -17.31 -10.28
CA ASN A 211 -21.39 -18.01 -8.98
C ASN A 211 -22.09 -17.23 -7.86
N GLN A 212 -22.82 -16.16 -8.21
CA GLN A 212 -23.55 -15.38 -7.22
C GLN A 212 -24.51 -16.26 -6.41
N ASP A 213 -25.23 -17.18 -7.06
CA ASP A 213 -26.22 -18.05 -6.39
C ASP A 213 -25.62 -19.02 -5.37
N ASN A 214 -24.37 -19.42 -5.54
CA ASN A 214 -23.67 -20.31 -4.59
C ASN A 214 -22.87 -19.53 -3.53
N THR A 215 -22.67 -18.21 -3.71
CA THR A 215 -21.83 -17.39 -2.83
C THR A 215 -22.68 -16.51 -1.92
N ILE A 216 -22.44 -16.58 -0.61
CA ILE A 216 -22.99 -15.63 0.36
C ILE A 216 -22.03 -14.46 0.51
N ILE A 217 -22.51 -13.25 0.22
CA ILE A 217 -21.66 -12.04 0.20
C ILE A 217 -21.55 -11.41 1.59
N ASP A 218 -22.67 -11.37 2.32
CA ASP A 218 -22.76 -10.76 3.65
C ASP A 218 -23.95 -11.36 4.44
N GLY A 219 -24.08 -10.94 5.71
CA GLY A 219 -25.15 -11.41 6.58
C GLY A 219 -26.56 -11.03 6.11
N VAL A 220 -26.72 -9.89 5.44
CA VAL A 220 -28.03 -9.45 4.92
C VAL A 220 -28.45 -10.33 3.74
N ASN A 221 -27.51 -10.67 2.87
CA ASN A 221 -27.69 -11.60 1.77
C ASN A 221 -28.05 -13.01 2.28
N LEU A 222 -27.40 -13.48 3.35
CA LEU A 222 -27.73 -14.74 4.00
C LEU A 222 -29.17 -14.76 4.51
N ILE A 223 -29.57 -13.75 5.28
CA ILE A 223 -30.92 -13.67 5.86
C ILE A 223 -31.98 -13.69 4.76
N LYS A 224 -31.83 -12.85 3.72
CA LYS A 224 -32.77 -12.81 2.59
C LYS A 224 -32.90 -14.17 1.88
N ARG A 225 -31.79 -14.91 1.75
CA ARG A 225 -31.80 -16.25 1.15
C ARG A 225 -32.49 -17.28 2.04
N LEU A 226 -32.26 -17.23 3.35
CA LEU A 226 -32.93 -18.09 4.31
C LEU A 226 -34.44 -17.83 4.36
N GLU A 227 -34.87 -16.55 4.32
CA GLU A 227 -36.28 -16.18 4.22
C GLU A 227 -36.94 -16.74 2.96
N LYS A 228 -36.27 -16.60 1.80
CA LYS A 228 -36.76 -17.18 0.54
C LYS A 228 -36.83 -18.71 0.60
N TYR A 229 -35.84 -19.36 1.21
CA TYR A 229 -35.80 -20.80 1.41
C TYR A 229 -36.94 -21.28 2.34
N ALA A 230 -37.22 -20.53 3.41
CA ALA A 230 -38.31 -20.78 4.33
C ALA A 230 -39.69 -20.56 3.69
N ALA A 231 -39.86 -19.47 2.93
CA ALA A 231 -41.09 -19.17 2.20
C ALA A 231 -41.42 -20.24 1.15
N GLY A 232 -40.39 -20.88 0.58
CA GLY A 232 -40.55 -22.06 -0.30
C GLY A 232 -40.93 -23.36 0.41
N GLY A 233 -41.11 -23.35 1.74
CA GLY A 233 -41.45 -24.54 2.53
C GLY A 233 -40.29 -25.53 2.70
N HIS A 234 -39.05 -25.13 2.40
CA HIS A 234 -37.88 -25.99 2.49
C HIS A 234 -37.26 -26.04 3.90
N LEU A 235 -37.55 -25.04 4.75
CA LEU A 235 -37.12 -25.02 6.14
C LEU A 235 -38.10 -25.80 7.02
N LYS A 236 -37.77 -27.06 7.33
CA LYS A 236 -38.57 -27.96 8.16
C LYS A 236 -37.97 -28.05 9.57
N PRO A 237 -38.73 -28.49 10.59
CA PRO A 237 -38.17 -28.78 11.91
C PRO A 237 -37.02 -29.81 11.89
N SER A 238 -36.96 -30.66 10.86
CA SER A 238 -35.89 -31.63 10.63
C SER A 238 -34.68 -31.07 9.86
N THR A 239 -34.70 -29.80 9.45
CA THR A 239 -33.59 -29.19 8.70
C THR A 239 -32.41 -28.94 9.62
N LEU A 240 -31.25 -29.50 9.28
CA LEU A 240 -30.01 -29.32 10.03
C LEU A 240 -29.11 -28.30 9.31
N PHE A 241 -28.53 -27.39 10.07
CA PHE A 241 -27.48 -26.50 9.60
C PHE A 241 -26.12 -27.15 9.88
N CYS A 242 -25.30 -27.26 8.84
CA CYS A 242 -23.94 -27.76 8.94
C CYS A 242 -22.97 -26.67 8.47
N THR A 243 -21.90 -26.46 9.23
CA THR A 243 -20.78 -25.62 8.84
C THR A 243 -19.57 -26.50 8.59
N LEU A 244 -18.91 -26.26 7.45
CA LEU A 244 -17.68 -26.94 7.07
C LEU A 244 -16.61 -25.86 6.90
N ASP A 245 -15.52 -25.97 7.64
CA ASP A 245 -14.38 -25.06 7.54
C ASP A 245 -13.23 -25.74 6.78
N ILE A 246 -12.66 -25.03 5.80
CA ILE A 246 -11.55 -25.52 4.99
C ILE A 246 -10.27 -24.91 5.51
N ASN A 247 -9.49 -25.74 6.21
CA ASN A 247 -8.19 -25.35 6.72
C ASN A 247 -7.23 -25.01 5.58
N ASN A 248 -6.53 -23.87 5.69
CA ASN A 248 -5.36 -23.55 4.87
C ASN A 248 -5.61 -23.52 3.35
N LEU A 249 -6.84 -23.20 2.91
CA LEU A 249 -7.22 -23.19 1.48
C LEU A 249 -6.18 -22.48 0.60
N TYR A 250 -5.85 -21.23 0.91
CA TYR A 250 -4.91 -20.44 0.11
C TYR A 250 -3.48 -20.98 0.13
N THR A 251 -3.01 -21.46 1.30
CA THR A 251 -1.63 -21.92 1.47
C THR A 251 -1.38 -23.30 0.85
N MET A 252 -2.44 -24.06 0.58
CA MET A 252 -2.37 -25.45 0.11
C MET A 252 -2.98 -25.67 -1.28
N LEU A 253 -3.34 -24.61 -2.02
CA LEU A 253 -3.80 -24.73 -3.41
C LEU A 253 -2.75 -25.47 -4.26
N PRO A 254 -3.11 -26.61 -4.90
CA PRO A 254 -2.23 -27.27 -5.86
C PRO A 254 -2.10 -26.37 -7.09
N GLN A 255 -0.91 -25.82 -7.34
CA GLN A 255 -0.72 -24.72 -8.29
C GLN A 255 -1.06 -25.12 -9.73
N ASP A 256 -0.54 -26.25 -10.22
CA ASP A 256 -0.80 -26.72 -11.58
C ASP A 256 -2.27 -27.08 -11.79
N GLU A 257 -2.88 -27.73 -10.81
CA GLU A 257 -4.31 -28.03 -10.85
C GLU A 257 -5.13 -26.75 -10.86
N SER A 258 -4.78 -25.75 -10.04
CA SER A 258 -5.48 -24.46 -9.97
C SER A 258 -5.45 -23.72 -11.31
N VAL A 259 -4.31 -23.74 -12.01
CA VAL A 259 -4.15 -23.17 -13.35
C VAL A 259 -5.05 -23.90 -14.36
N ARG A 260 -5.12 -25.23 -14.28
CA ARG A 260 -6.00 -26.04 -15.14
C ARG A 260 -7.47 -25.75 -14.87
N ILE A 261 -7.89 -25.76 -13.60
CA ILE A 261 -9.28 -25.48 -13.18
C ILE A 261 -9.71 -24.09 -13.63
N LEU A 262 -8.83 -23.09 -13.52
CA LEU A 262 -9.11 -21.76 -14.06
C LEU A 262 -9.37 -21.79 -15.57
N GLY A 263 -8.57 -22.54 -16.33
CA GLY A 263 -8.80 -22.73 -17.76
C GLY A 263 -10.15 -23.38 -18.04
N ASP A 264 -10.46 -24.48 -17.35
CA ASP A 264 -11.73 -25.21 -17.49
C ASP A 264 -12.93 -24.29 -17.15
N PHE A 265 -12.81 -23.48 -16.09
CA PHE A 265 -13.80 -22.49 -15.69
C PHE A 265 -14.05 -21.44 -16.79
N LEU A 266 -12.98 -20.86 -17.34
CA LEU A 266 -13.10 -19.83 -18.38
C LEU A 266 -13.67 -20.43 -19.68
N HIS A 267 -13.18 -21.58 -20.14
CA HIS A 267 -13.75 -22.23 -21.33
C HIS A 267 -15.24 -22.53 -21.15
N HIS A 268 -15.67 -22.92 -19.94
CA HIS A 268 -17.07 -23.23 -19.66
C HIS A 268 -18.00 -22.01 -19.76
N TYR A 269 -17.57 -20.81 -19.33
CA TYR A 269 -18.44 -19.63 -19.22
C TYR A 269 -18.20 -18.54 -20.27
N VAL A 270 -17.00 -18.45 -20.82
CA VAL A 270 -16.58 -17.36 -21.72
C VAL A 270 -15.88 -17.86 -22.99
N GLY A 271 -15.65 -19.18 -23.11
CA GLY A 271 -15.00 -19.80 -24.27
C GLY A 271 -13.49 -19.55 -24.30
N GLU A 272 -12.92 -19.43 -25.50
CA GLU A 272 -11.46 -19.37 -25.72
C GLU A 272 -10.81 -18.03 -25.33
N ARG A 273 -11.61 -16.97 -25.12
CA ARG A 273 -11.08 -15.61 -24.90
C ARG A 273 -11.88 -14.81 -23.87
N VAL A 274 -11.15 -13.98 -23.11
CA VAL A 274 -11.70 -12.98 -22.20
C VAL A 274 -11.22 -11.60 -22.61
N LYS A 275 -12.14 -10.69 -22.99
CA LYS A 275 -11.81 -9.32 -23.46
C LYS A 275 -10.64 -9.31 -24.47
N ASN A 276 -10.67 -10.23 -25.44
CA ASN A 276 -9.65 -10.46 -26.48
C ASN A 276 -8.34 -11.14 -26.04
N ILE A 277 -8.25 -11.61 -24.79
CA ILE A 277 -7.08 -12.35 -24.29
C ILE A 277 -7.39 -13.83 -24.30
N TRP A 278 -6.52 -14.63 -24.89
CA TRP A 278 -6.65 -16.09 -24.91
C TRP A 278 -6.58 -16.69 -23.49
N VAL A 279 -7.41 -17.69 -23.23
CA VAL A 279 -7.39 -18.41 -21.94
C VAL A 279 -6.00 -19.00 -21.65
N ALA A 280 -5.31 -19.52 -22.67
CA ALA A 280 -3.93 -20.00 -22.54
C ALA A 280 -2.97 -18.91 -22.00
N THR A 281 -3.12 -17.66 -22.43
CA THR A 281 -2.33 -16.53 -21.93
C THR A 281 -2.67 -16.25 -20.46
N ILE A 282 -3.95 -16.27 -20.10
CA ILE A 282 -4.41 -16.08 -18.72
C ILE A 282 -3.85 -17.17 -17.80
N GLN A 283 -3.86 -18.42 -18.25
CA GLN A 283 -3.24 -19.55 -17.54
C GLN A 283 -1.74 -19.34 -17.35
N LYS A 284 -1.03 -18.84 -18.38
CA LYS A 284 0.41 -18.58 -18.26
C LYS A 284 0.73 -17.45 -17.28
N LEU A 285 -0.05 -16.38 -17.30
CA LEU A 285 0.08 -15.28 -16.32
C LEU A 285 -0.22 -15.76 -14.90
N THR A 286 -1.24 -16.61 -14.74
CA THR A 286 -1.60 -17.25 -13.47
C THR A 286 -0.46 -18.11 -12.95
N GLU A 287 0.14 -18.94 -13.81
CA GLU A 287 1.30 -19.76 -13.47
C GLU A 287 2.47 -18.89 -12.97
N ILE A 288 2.76 -17.77 -13.63
CA ILE A 288 3.81 -16.83 -13.21
C ILE A 288 3.52 -16.26 -11.82
N VAL A 289 2.28 -15.83 -11.55
CA VAL A 289 1.89 -15.25 -10.25
C VAL A 289 2.03 -16.27 -9.11
N LEU A 290 1.71 -17.54 -9.36
CA LEU A 290 1.80 -18.61 -8.37
C LEU A 290 3.23 -19.11 -8.17
N LYS A 291 3.93 -19.40 -9.27
CA LYS A 291 5.25 -20.04 -9.22
C LYS A 291 6.35 -19.04 -8.93
N GLU A 292 6.36 -17.85 -9.53
CA GLU A 292 7.45 -16.86 -9.33
C GLU A 292 7.29 -16.00 -8.08
N ASN A 293 6.56 -16.50 -7.08
CA ASN A 293 6.40 -15.84 -5.80
C ASN A 293 7.60 -16.13 -4.88
N ALA A 294 8.52 -15.17 -4.83
CA ALA A 294 9.67 -15.20 -3.94
C ALA A 294 9.59 -14.10 -2.86
N PHE A 295 10.05 -14.41 -1.66
CA PHE A 295 10.09 -13.49 -0.52
C PHE A 295 11.38 -13.65 0.29
N VAL A 296 11.68 -12.62 1.09
CA VAL A 296 12.84 -12.59 1.98
C VAL A 296 12.37 -12.69 3.42
N TYR A 297 12.98 -13.58 4.18
CA TYR A 297 12.81 -13.69 5.62
C TYR A 297 14.15 -14.01 6.27
N ASP A 298 14.53 -13.29 7.32
CA ASP A 298 15.81 -13.47 8.03
C ASP A 298 17.03 -13.58 7.07
N HIS A 299 17.14 -12.61 6.16
CA HIS A 299 18.21 -12.53 5.16
C HIS A 299 18.33 -13.72 4.19
N LYS A 300 17.36 -14.64 4.18
CA LYS A 300 17.28 -15.79 3.27
C LYS A 300 16.12 -15.63 2.30
N PHE A 301 16.27 -16.24 1.13
CA PHE A 301 15.23 -16.26 0.12
C PHE A 301 14.43 -17.54 0.17
N TYR A 302 13.13 -17.36 -0.03
CA TYR A 302 12.19 -18.45 -0.11
C TYR A 302 11.36 -18.25 -1.36
N LYS A 303 11.21 -19.34 -2.12
CA LYS A 303 10.25 -19.44 -3.22
C LYS A 303 9.14 -20.35 -2.75
N ARG A 304 7.90 -19.96 -2.99
CA ARG A 304 6.76 -20.76 -2.60
C ARG A 304 6.59 -21.95 -3.55
N ILE A 305 6.46 -23.15 -3.00
CA ILE A 305 6.32 -24.40 -3.77
C ILE A 305 4.87 -24.88 -3.90
N ILE A 306 3.98 -24.44 -3.02
CA ILE A 306 2.56 -24.81 -2.99
C ILE A 306 1.72 -23.64 -2.49
N GLY A 307 0.47 -23.57 -2.96
CA GLY A 307 -0.47 -22.51 -2.59
C GLY A 307 -0.23 -21.20 -3.33
N GLY A 308 -1.10 -20.22 -3.04
CA GLY A 308 -0.97 -18.84 -3.47
C GLY A 308 -0.63 -17.91 -2.29
N ALA A 309 0.04 -16.80 -2.57
CA ALA A 309 0.38 -15.80 -1.55
C ALA A 309 -0.89 -15.21 -0.92
N MET A 310 -1.06 -15.34 0.40
CA MET A 310 -2.25 -14.84 1.12
C MET A 310 -2.44 -13.31 1.04
N GLY A 311 -1.43 -12.57 0.56
CA GLY A 311 -1.52 -11.14 0.26
C GLY A 311 -1.70 -10.79 -1.22
N SER A 312 -1.82 -11.77 -2.13
CA SER A 312 -2.06 -11.52 -3.56
C SER A 312 -3.55 -11.38 -3.83
N PRO A 313 -4.01 -10.27 -4.45
CA PRO A 313 -5.42 -10.08 -4.79
C PRO A 313 -6.00 -11.20 -5.67
N PHE A 314 -5.18 -11.77 -6.55
CA PHE A 314 -5.59 -12.85 -7.44
C PHE A 314 -5.73 -14.21 -6.75
N THR A 315 -4.96 -14.45 -5.67
CA THR A 315 -5.02 -15.73 -4.95
C THR A 315 -6.41 -15.97 -4.36
N LEU A 316 -7.10 -14.89 -3.94
CA LEU A 316 -8.46 -14.98 -3.42
C LEU A 316 -9.44 -15.51 -4.46
N ILE A 317 -9.46 -14.89 -5.64
CA ILE A 317 -10.39 -15.30 -6.71
C ILE A 317 -10.06 -16.70 -7.25
N LEU A 318 -8.79 -17.07 -7.30
CA LEU A 318 -8.37 -18.40 -7.72
C LEU A 318 -8.85 -19.48 -6.74
N ALA A 319 -8.79 -19.22 -5.44
CA ALA A 319 -9.31 -20.14 -4.42
C ALA A 319 -10.82 -20.35 -4.58
N ASN A 320 -11.57 -19.29 -4.85
CA ASN A 320 -13.01 -19.39 -5.10
C ASN A 320 -13.32 -20.23 -6.35
N ILE A 321 -12.55 -20.05 -7.43
CA ILE A 321 -12.70 -20.87 -8.66
C ILE A 321 -12.31 -22.34 -8.41
N PHE A 322 -11.31 -22.59 -7.56
CA PHE A 322 -10.98 -23.93 -7.13
C PHE A 322 -12.16 -24.59 -6.39
N MET A 323 -12.79 -23.85 -5.49
CA MET A 323 -13.97 -24.31 -4.76
C MET A 323 -15.18 -24.52 -5.66
N TRP A 324 -15.36 -23.71 -6.71
CA TRP A 324 -16.42 -23.92 -7.69
C TRP A 324 -16.38 -25.33 -8.30
N LEU A 325 -15.20 -25.85 -8.66
CA LEU A 325 -15.11 -27.21 -9.20
C LEU A 325 -15.46 -28.26 -8.14
N TRP A 326 -15.04 -28.05 -6.90
CA TRP A 326 -15.35 -28.94 -5.78
C TRP A 326 -16.86 -28.99 -5.51
N GLU A 327 -17.51 -27.83 -5.46
CA GLU A 327 -18.97 -27.70 -5.31
C GLU A 327 -19.71 -28.36 -6.47
N LYS A 328 -19.30 -28.11 -7.71
CA LYS A 328 -19.91 -28.68 -8.92
C LYS A 328 -19.85 -30.22 -8.94
N ARG A 329 -18.82 -30.81 -8.33
CA ARG A 329 -18.62 -32.27 -8.32
C ARG A 329 -19.30 -33.00 -7.15
N ARG A 330 -19.55 -32.32 -6.03
CA ARG A 330 -19.96 -32.97 -4.77
C ARG A 330 -21.25 -32.45 -4.16
N VAL A 331 -21.70 -31.26 -4.54
CA VAL A 331 -22.85 -30.58 -3.90
C VAL A 331 -24.04 -30.46 -4.85
N ARG A 332 -23.87 -30.75 -6.16
CA ARG A 332 -24.96 -30.70 -7.15
C ARG A 332 -25.26 -32.07 -7.74
#